data_AF-A0A838IJF3-F1
#
_entry.id   AF-A0A838IJF3-F1
#
_cell.length_a   1.000
_cell.length_b   1.000
_cell.length_c   1.000
_cell.angle_alpha   90.00
_cell.angle_beta   90.00
_cell.angle_gamma   90.00
#
_symmetry.space_group_name_H-M   'P 1'
#
loop_
_entity.id
_entity.type
_entity.pdbx_description
1 polymer ?
#
loop_
_entity_poly.entity_id
_entity_poly.type
_entity_poly.pdbx_seq_one_letter_code
_entity_poly.pdbx_strand_id
1 'polypeptide(L)'
;MTPRQFKKSLPWLELLWIFLILSSLGCAQSLPPDVLSERDVFELLDTSTAELPGQDTPDIAVEDIAQPDTRCTACCPGDRQCQSDSVRGICNASGTGFDEIACANGELCEDGNCSVAAVCHLGEKLCHDATTLLVCRATGTGFATHPCEQDSVCIVDQCVSGASNGTTCASAQDCAADKCRCGSDDTCPASWTPTYCTNSCVDQAGCTTSEWCMATAYHSAGHVYDHCVRRCDQACTLAGLECKHVPIHADGAIGWQQACVQKSLISVGEPCTSDAECVAGTCLLGYFNTGYCSRRCETGSCPSNAACVELRTGEYWCSLTCGDGALGGSAPCPLNVPDQRFDVTCKTKAVHGGGVSRVCSSTN
;
A
#
# COMPACT_ATOMS: atom_id res chain seq x y z
N MET A 1 13.34 -63.55 41.68
CA MET A 1 13.30 -65.02 41.50
C MET A 1 11.99 -65.38 40.81
N THR A 2 12.11 -66.01 39.63
CA THR A 2 11.08 -66.65 38.78
C THR A 2 9.92 -65.82 38.18
N PRO A 3 9.50 -66.13 36.92
CA PRO A 3 9.04 -65.13 35.96
C PRO A 3 7.58 -65.31 35.53
N ARG A 4 6.96 -64.26 34.97
CA ARG A 4 5.72 -64.37 34.18
C ARG A 4 6.00 -64.20 32.70
N GLN A 5 5.93 -65.33 32.00
CA GLN A 5 5.75 -65.43 30.55
C GLN A 5 4.26 -65.33 30.24
N PHE A 6 3.86 -64.53 29.25
CA PHE A 6 2.68 -64.81 28.46
C PHE A 6 2.94 -64.56 26.97
N LYS A 7 2.36 -65.48 26.20
CA LYS A 7 2.69 -65.87 24.84
C LYS A 7 2.16 -64.90 23.76
N LYS A 8 2.94 -64.89 22.68
CA LYS A 8 2.63 -64.54 21.28
C LYS A 8 1.25 -64.99 20.79
N SER A 9 0.65 -64.21 19.88
CA SER A 9 0.38 -64.65 18.50
C SER A 9 -0.18 -63.50 17.65
N LEU A 10 0.57 -63.10 16.61
CA LEU A 10 0.02 -62.54 15.38
C LEU A 10 -0.34 -63.71 14.45
N PRO A 11 -1.34 -63.55 13.58
CA PRO A 11 -1.31 -64.17 12.26
C PRO A 11 -1.20 -63.11 11.15
N TRP A 12 -0.19 -63.34 10.32
CA TRP A 12 -0.04 -62.85 8.96
C TRP A 12 -0.96 -63.62 8.00
N LEU A 13 -1.42 -62.93 6.94
CA LEU A 13 -1.78 -63.43 5.60
C LEU A 13 -3.03 -64.32 5.40
N GLU A 14 -3.98 -63.84 4.60
CA GLU A 14 -4.25 -64.30 3.22
C GLU A 14 -5.62 -63.78 2.69
N LEU A 15 -5.60 -63.31 1.44
CA LEU A 15 -6.59 -63.48 0.37
C LEU A 15 -7.97 -62.77 0.43
N LEU A 16 -8.24 -61.81 -0.47
CA LEU A 16 -8.68 -61.99 -1.87
C LEU A 16 -10.22 -62.03 -1.99
N TRP A 17 -10.82 -60.86 -2.24
CA TRP A 17 -12.11 -60.76 -2.94
C TRP A 17 -12.05 -59.61 -3.95
N ILE A 18 -11.80 -60.01 -5.20
CA ILE A 18 -12.11 -59.29 -6.43
C ILE A 18 -13.58 -59.61 -6.77
N PHE A 19 -14.44 -58.59 -6.90
CA PHE A 19 -15.57 -58.59 -7.84
C PHE A 19 -15.85 -57.10 -8.18
N LEU A 20 -15.41 -56.60 -9.34
CA LEU A 20 -16.15 -56.56 -10.62
C LEU A 20 -17.45 -55.75 -10.53
N ILE A 21 -17.38 -54.44 -10.86
CA ILE A 21 -18.41 -53.76 -11.68
C ILE A 21 -17.69 -52.84 -12.67
N LEU A 22 -17.50 -53.37 -13.89
CA LEU A 22 -17.41 -52.61 -15.13
C LEU A 22 -18.77 -52.72 -15.81
N SER A 23 -19.21 -51.64 -16.48
CA SER A 23 -19.95 -51.59 -17.77
C SER A 23 -21.27 -50.81 -17.76
N SER A 24 -21.21 -49.57 -18.28
CA SER A 24 -22.11 -48.98 -19.30
C SER A 24 -21.56 -47.56 -19.56
N LEU A 25 -20.81 -47.23 -20.62
CA LEU A 25 -21.04 -47.29 -22.07
C LEU A 25 -22.39 -46.71 -22.54
N GLY A 26 -22.29 -45.60 -23.28
CA GLY A 26 -23.32 -44.94 -24.10
C GLY A 26 -23.37 -43.43 -23.82
N CYS A 27 -23.16 -42.49 -24.73
CA CYS A 27 -22.99 -42.50 -26.18
C CYS A 27 -22.10 -41.33 -26.62
N ALA A 28 -21.32 -41.56 -27.67
CA ALA A 28 -20.68 -40.54 -28.48
C ALA A 28 -21.73 -39.75 -29.28
N GLN A 29 -21.56 -38.43 -29.36
CA GLN A 29 -21.91 -37.68 -30.58
C GLN A 29 -20.74 -36.77 -30.93
N SER A 30 -20.22 -37.07 -32.12
CA SER A 30 -19.24 -36.34 -32.90
C SER A 30 -19.76 -34.98 -33.35
N LEU A 31 -18.95 -33.94 -33.19
CA LEU A 31 -19.00 -32.73 -34.00
C LEU A 31 -17.56 -32.40 -34.50
N PRO A 32 -17.43 -31.79 -35.68
CA PRO A 32 -16.29 -31.96 -36.58
C PRO A 32 -15.06 -31.10 -36.21
N PRO A 33 -13.86 -31.47 -36.69
CA PRO A 33 -12.69 -30.61 -36.65
C PRO A 33 -12.69 -29.74 -37.90
N ASP A 34 -13.00 -28.45 -37.76
CA ASP A 34 -12.62 -27.46 -38.76
C ASP A 34 -12.02 -26.24 -38.06
N VAL A 35 -10.73 -26.04 -38.35
CA VAL A 35 -10.13 -24.77 -38.80
C VAL A 35 -10.41 -23.59 -37.85
N LEU A 36 -9.46 -23.14 -37.02
CA LEU A 36 -8.37 -22.25 -37.46
C LEU A 36 -7.17 -22.27 -36.51
N SER A 37 -6.02 -22.10 -37.15
CA SER A 37 -4.69 -21.80 -36.60
C SER A 37 -4.68 -20.49 -35.79
N GLU A 38 -4.14 -20.54 -34.58
CA GLU A 38 -3.50 -19.39 -33.91
C GLU A 38 -2.06 -19.75 -33.56
N ARG A 39 -1.28 -20.08 -34.60
CA ARG A 39 0.07 -19.54 -34.74
C ARG A 39 -0.03 -18.40 -35.75
N ASP A 40 0.68 -17.32 -35.44
CA ASP A 40 0.78 -16.03 -36.15
C ASP A 40 -0.16 -14.92 -35.63
N VAL A 41 0.17 -14.42 -34.42
CA VAL A 41 0.01 -12.99 -34.08
C VAL A 41 1.33 -12.50 -33.48
N PHE A 42 2.36 -12.53 -34.33
CA PHE A 42 3.53 -11.67 -34.27
C PHE A 42 3.60 -11.04 -35.67
N GLU A 43 3.93 -9.74 -35.74
CA GLU A 43 3.90 -8.88 -36.94
C GLU A 43 2.50 -8.47 -37.43
N LEU A 44 2.10 -7.24 -37.11
CA LEU A 44 1.65 -6.21 -38.05
C LEU A 44 1.13 -4.98 -37.28
N LEU A 45 2.06 -4.27 -36.62
CA LEU A 45 1.97 -2.81 -36.44
C LEU A 45 3.33 -2.22 -36.78
N ASP A 46 3.86 -2.64 -37.92
CA ASP A 46 4.83 -1.85 -38.68
C ASP A 46 4.02 -0.94 -39.60
N THR A 47 3.47 0.13 -39.02
CA THR A 47 2.88 1.20 -39.83
C THR A 47 4.00 2.17 -40.16
N SER A 48 4.76 1.78 -41.18
CA SER A 48 5.40 2.66 -42.15
C SER A 48 5.53 4.12 -41.71
N THR A 49 6.67 4.42 -41.09
CA THR A 49 7.38 5.69 -41.28
C THR A 49 7.69 5.82 -42.77
N ALA A 50 6.71 6.29 -43.54
CA ALA A 50 6.94 6.80 -44.87
C ALA A 50 7.73 8.09 -44.70
N GLU A 51 9.05 7.99 -44.83
CA GLU A 51 9.92 9.13 -45.13
C GLU A 51 9.44 9.75 -46.44
N LEU A 52 8.60 10.77 -46.34
CA LEU A 52 8.41 11.75 -47.39
C LEU A 52 9.60 12.71 -47.33
N PRO A 53 10.45 12.82 -48.37
CA PRO A 53 11.32 13.96 -48.54
C PRO A 53 10.47 15.14 -49.03
N GLY A 54 9.64 15.65 -48.13
CA GLY A 54 8.85 16.86 -48.27
C GLY A 54 9.60 17.98 -47.60
N GLN A 55 10.48 18.60 -48.38
CA GLN A 55 11.25 19.79 -48.06
C GLN A 55 10.29 20.99 -47.95
N ASP A 56 9.43 21.01 -46.95
CA ASP A 56 8.66 22.18 -46.58
C ASP A 56 9.48 22.96 -45.55
N THR A 57 10.03 24.04 -46.08
CA THR A 57 10.67 25.12 -45.34
C THR A 57 9.94 25.40 -44.04
N PRO A 58 10.65 25.65 -42.91
CA PRO A 58 10.00 26.30 -41.79
C PRO A 58 9.42 27.61 -42.33
N ASP A 59 8.10 27.66 -42.47
CA ASP A 59 7.37 28.91 -42.46
C ASP A 59 7.74 29.52 -41.11
N ILE A 60 8.78 30.35 -41.18
CA ILE A 60 9.06 31.39 -40.22
C ILE A 60 7.74 32.15 -40.19
N ALA A 61 6.87 31.75 -39.26
CA ALA A 61 5.82 32.60 -38.77
C ALA A 61 6.60 33.86 -38.40
N VAL A 62 6.47 34.87 -39.27
CA VAL A 62 6.90 36.21 -38.99
C VAL A 62 6.17 36.50 -37.70
N GLU A 63 6.86 36.33 -36.58
CA GLU A 63 6.43 36.84 -35.30
C GLU A 63 6.06 38.27 -35.66
N ASP A 64 4.77 38.55 -35.59
CA ASP A 64 4.24 39.88 -35.74
C ASP A 64 4.85 40.61 -34.55
N ILE A 65 6.07 41.13 -34.77
CA ILE A 65 6.80 41.97 -33.83
C ILE A 65 5.89 43.17 -33.72
N ALA A 66 4.93 43.08 -32.80
CA ALA A 66 3.98 44.11 -32.50
C ALA A 66 4.80 45.38 -32.40
N GLN A 67 4.66 46.26 -33.40
CA GLN A 67 5.43 47.49 -33.44
C GLN A 67 5.21 48.15 -32.08
N PRO A 68 6.29 48.43 -31.32
CA PRO A 68 6.15 48.98 -29.98
C PRO A 68 5.24 50.20 -30.10
N ASP A 69 4.07 50.14 -29.47
CA ASP A 69 3.11 51.23 -29.56
C ASP A 69 3.76 52.42 -28.85
N THR A 70 4.37 53.29 -29.66
CA THR A 70 5.14 54.47 -29.22
C THR A 70 4.32 55.46 -28.38
N ARG A 71 3.02 55.18 -28.17
CA ARG A 71 2.13 55.93 -27.28
C ARG A 71 2.21 55.49 -25.82
N CYS A 72 2.86 54.38 -25.49
CA CYS A 72 3.03 53.92 -24.12
C CYS A 72 4.46 54.22 -23.65
N THR A 73 4.61 55.13 -22.67
CA THR A 73 5.93 55.54 -22.18
C THR A 73 6.52 54.49 -21.24
N ALA A 74 5.80 54.17 -20.15
CA ALA A 74 6.17 53.14 -19.18
C ALA A 74 5.12 52.01 -19.10
N CYS A 75 3.84 52.37 -19.24
CA CYS A 75 2.71 51.45 -19.36
C CYS A 75 1.62 52.10 -20.22
N CYS A 76 0.68 51.33 -20.77
CA CYS A 76 -0.44 51.91 -21.52
C CYS A 76 -1.55 52.33 -20.54
N PRO A 77 -2.06 53.58 -20.61
CA PRO A 77 -3.10 54.05 -19.72
C PRO A 77 -4.28 53.07 -19.60
N GLY A 78 -4.60 52.68 -18.36
CA GLY A 78 -5.67 51.72 -18.05
C GLY A 78 -5.23 50.25 -17.99
N ASP A 79 -4.01 49.90 -18.42
CA ASP A 79 -3.44 48.56 -18.24
C ASP A 79 -3.47 48.16 -16.78
N ARG A 80 -3.70 46.87 -16.52
CA ARG A 80 -3.76 46.32 -15.18
C ARG A 80 -2.66 45.29 -15.01
N GLN A 81 -2.04 45.28 -13.84
CA GLN A 81 -1.09 44.25 -13.44
C GLN A 81 -1.14 44.03 -11.94
N CYS A 82 -0.62 42.89 -11.48
CA CYS A 82 -0.46 42.63 -10.06
C CYS A 82 0.91 43.11 -9.59
N GLN A 83 0.92 43.99 -8.60
CA GLN A 83 2.15 44.48 -7.96
C GLN A 83 2.56 43.56 -6.80
N SER A 84 1.56 42.91 -6.19
CA SER A 84 1.71 41.82 -5.22
C SER A 84 0.42 40.98 -5.18
N ASP A 85 0.43 39.89 -4.43
CA ASP A 85 -0.74 39.02 -4.20
C ASP A 85 -1.96 39.78 -3.66
N SER A 86 -1.80 40.95 -3.03
CA SER A 86 -2.90 41.72 -2.44
C SER A 86 -3.06 43.13 -3.01
N VAL A 87 -2.31 43.49 -4.06
CA VAL A 87 -2.32 44.83 -4.65
C VAL A 87 -2.33 44.76 -6.18
N ARG A 88 -3.37 45.35 -6.77
CA ARG A 88 -3.47 45.59 -8.21
C ARG A 88 -2.96 46.98 -8.56
N GLY A 89 -2.11 47.08 -9.57
CA GLY A 89 -1.76 48.34 -10.23
C GLY A 89 -2.66 48.62 -11.42
N ILE A 90 -3.09 49.88 -11.60
CA ILE A 90 -3.72 50.38 -12.83
C ILE A 90 -2.84 51.49 -13.42
N CYS A 91 -2.42 51.36 -14.67
CA CYS A 91 -1.57 52.36 -15.31
C CYS A 91 -2.31 53.71 -15.38
N ASN A 92 -1.68 54.75 -14.86
CA ASN A 92 -2.26 56.08 -14.78
C ASN A 92 -2.48 56.69 -16.19
N ALA A 93 -3.31 57.73 -16.27
CA ALA A 93 -3.67 58.37 -17.55
C ALA A 93 -2.46 58.95 -18.31
N SER A 94 -1.36 59.26 -17.62
CA SER A 94 -0.12 59.74 -18.22
C SER A 94 0.80 58.63 -18.76
N GLY A 95 0.50 57.35 -18.50
CA GLY A 95 1.34 56.23 -18.92
C GLY A 95 2.71 56.19 -18.24
N THR A 96 2.85 56.85 -17.08
CA THR A 96 4.13 57.04 -16.37
C THR A 96 4.32 56.09 -15.18
N GLY A 97 3.27 55.41 -14.73
CA GLY A 97 3.31 54.50 -13.58
C GLY A 97 1.95 53.90 -13.26
N PHE A 98 1.91 53.01 -12.27
CA PHE A 98 0.69 52.32 -11.83
C PHE A 98 0.18 52.91 -10.52
N ASP A 99 -1.10 53.24 -10.48
CA ASP A 99 -1.83 53.55 -9.26
C ASP A 99 -2.17 52.24 -8.54
N GLU A 100 -1.69 52.08 -7.32
CA GLU A 100 -1.87 50.87 -6.51
C GLU A 100 -3.22 50.87 -5.79
N ILE A 101 -3.94 49.76 -5.92
CA ILE A 101 -5.24 49.52 -5.30
C ILE A 101 -5.16 48.18 -4.56
N ALA A 102 -5.33 48.21 -3.24
CA ALA A 102 -5.41 47.01 -2.43
C ALA A 102 -6.66 46.20 -2.81
N CYS A 103 -6.49 44.89 -2.96
CA CYS A 103 -7.60 43.95 -3.11
C CYS A 103 -8.41 43.87 -1.80
N ALA A 104 -9.69 43.48 -1.89
CA ALA A 104 -10.50 43.32 -0.68
C ALA A 104 -10.00 42.14 0.17
N ASN A 105 -10.39 42.09 1.44
CA ASN A 105 -10.00 40.99 2.33
C ASN A 105 -10.41 39.64 1.74
N GLY A 106 -9.42 38.77 1.47
CA GLY A 106 -9.63 37.43 0.89
C GLY A 106 -9.56 37.37 -0.64
N GLU A 107 -9.34 38.50 -1.32
CA GLU A 107 -9.03 38.54 -2.74
C GLU A 107 -7.50 38.49 -2.96
N LEU A 108 -7.09 37.75 -3.97
CA LEU A 108 -5.75 37.77 -4.54
C LEU A 108 -5.75 38.54 -5.86
N CYS A 109 -4.66 39.22 -6.17
CA CYS A 109 -4.46 39.78 -7.50
C CYS A 109 -3.92 38.68 -8.43
N GLU A 110 -4.71 38.30 -9.42
CA GLU A 110 -4.30 37.43 -10.53
C GLU A 110 -4.63 38.12 -11.86
N ASP A 111 -3.69 38.11 -12.81
CA ASP A 111 -3.83 38.73 -14.14
C ASP A 111 -4.39 40.16 -14.12
N GLY A 112 -3.91 40.96 -13.17
CA GLY A 112 -4.32 42.36 -13.00
C GLY A 112 -5.76 42.52 -12.52
N ASN A 113 -6.37 41.50 -11.90
CA ASN A 113 -7.70 41.59 -11.28
C ASN A 113 -7.67 41.05 -9.86
N CYS A 114 -8.35 41.74 -8.94
CA CYS A 114 -8.60 41.20 -7.62
C CYS A 114 -9.75 40.21 -7.71
N SER A 115 -9.50 38.95 -7.38
CA SER A 115 -10.50 37.88 -7.32
C SER A 115 -10.30 37.05 -6.07
N VAL A 116 -11.38 36.49 -5.51
CA VAL A 116 -11.24 35.54 -4.40
C VAL A 116 -10.41 34.35 -4.87
N ALA A 117 -9.34 34.04 -4.14
CA ALA A 117 -8.48 32.90 -4.43
C ALA A 117 -9.34 31.66 -4.65
N ALA A 118 -9.21 31.00 -5.81
CA ALA A 118 -9.85 29.72 -6.02
C ALA A 118 -9.26 28.74 -5.00
N VAL A 119 -10.10 28.22 -4.12
CA VAL A 119 -9.74 27.18 -3.14
C VAL A 119 -9.66 25.82 -3.83
N CYS A 120 -10.42 25.64 -4.91
CA CYS A 120 -10.52 24.41 -5.67
C CYS A 120 -10.92 24.68 -7.13
N HIS A 121 -10.67 23.73 -8.01
CA HIS A 121 -11.08 23.79 -9.40
C HIS A 121 -12.55 23.40 -9.57
N LEU A 122 -13.24 24.01 -10.54
CA LEU A 122 -14.65 23.73 -10.81
C LEU A 122 -14.90 22.22 -11.03
N GLY A 123 -15.75 21.63 -10.19
CA GLY A 123 -16.09 20.21 -10.27
C GLY A 123 -15.05 19.27 -9.68
N GLU A 124 -13.95 19.78 -9.13
CA GLU A 124 -13.00 19.00 -8.33
C GLU A 124 -13.76 18.30 -7.19
N LYS A 125 -13.37 17.05 -6.95
CA LYS A 125 -13.98 16.19 -5.95
C LYS A 125 -12.90 15.71 -5.00
N LEU A 126 -13.24 15.60 -3.72
CA LEU A 126 -12.39 14.88 -2.79
C LEU A 126 -13.21 14.22 -1.68
N CYS A 127 -12.77 13.06 -1.19
CA CYS A 127 -13.43 12.41 -0.06
C CYS A 127 -13.07 13.11 1.25
N HIS A 128 -14.08 13.60 1.98
CA HIS A 128 -13.88 14.15 3.34
C HIS A 128 -13.72 13.03 4.37
N ASP A 129 -14.64 12.07 4.29
CA ASP A 129 -14.70 10.86 5.11
C ASP A 129 -15.33 9.73 4.29
N ALA A 130 -15.49 8.55 4.88
CA ALA A 130 -16.03 7.37 4.21
C ALA A 130 -17.47 7.54 3.69
N THR A 131 -18.21 8.55 4.12
CA THR A 131 -19.63 8.78 3.80
C THR A 131 -19.90 10.14 3.15
N THR A 132 -18.87 10.98 3.00
CA THR A 132 -19.03 12.37 2.55
C THR A 132 -18.06 12.70 1.42
N LEU A 133 -18.64 13.01 0.26
CA LEU A 133 -17.93 13.55 -0.90
C LEU A 133 -17.97 15.08 -0.86
N LEU A 134 -16.82 15.73 -1.03
CA LEU A 134 -16.73 17.17 -1.27
C LEU A 134 -16.72 17.42 -2.77
N VAL A 135 -17.51 18.39 -3.22
CA VAL A 135 -17.54 18.83 -4.61
C VAL A 135 -17.29 20.33 -4.64
N CYS A 136 -16.30 20.79 -5.40
CA CYS A 136 -15.97 22.20 -5.51
C CYS A 136 -17.17 22.97 -6.09
N ARG A 137 -17.54 24.06 -5.43
CA ARG A 137 -18.66 24.92 -5.85
C ARG A 137 -18.35 25.58 -7.18
N ALA A 138 -19.40 26.00 -7.88
CA ALA A 138 -19.29 26.71 -9.16
C ALA A 138 -18.38 27.96 -9.09
N THR A 139 -18.29 28.58 -7.92
CA THR A 139 -17.48 29.78 -7.66
C THR A 139 -15.99 29.50 -7.45
N GLY A 140 -15.56 28.25 -7.28
CA GLY A 140 -14.17 27.90 -6.94
C GLY A 140 -13.76 28.29 -5.52
N THR A 141 -14.63 28.95 -4.75
CA THR A 141 -14.31 29.53 -3.44
C THR A 141 -14.44 28.54 -2.26
N GLY A 142 -14.71 27.27 -2.55
CA GLY A 142 -14.77 26.21 -1.54
C GLY A 142 -15.63 25.02 -1.95
N PHE A 143 -15.71 24.04 -1.06
CA PHE A 143 -16.42 22.79 -1.30
C PHE A 143 -17.86 22.78 -0.77
N ALA A 144 -18.75 22.06 -1.46
CA ALA A 144 -20.05 21.64 -0.99
C ALA A 144 -19.98 20.17 -0.55
N THR A 145 -20.64 19.82 0.55
CA THR A 145 -20.70 18.45 1.05
C THR A 145 -21.86 17.70 0.41
N HIS A 146 -21.58 16.54 -0.13
CA HIS A 146 -22.54 15.61 -0.72
C HIS A 146 -22.43 14.28 0.04
N PRO A 147 -23.45 13.88 0.83
CA PRO A 147 -23.43 12.56 1.43
C PRO A 147 -23.48 11.50 0.33
N CYS A 148 -22.71 10.44 0.48
CA CYS A 148 -22.83 9.26 -0.34
C CYS A 148 -24.20 8.61 -0.10
N GLU A 149 -24.75 7.95 -1.13
CA GLU A 149 -26.01 7.21 -1.03
C GLU A 149 -25.89 6.09 0.01
N GLN A 150 -27.04 5.57 0.45
CA GLN A 150 -27.05 4.43 1.34
C GLN A 150 -26.27 3.25 0.70
N ASP A 151 -25.46 2.57 1.51
CA ASP A 151 -24.61 1.45 1.08
C ASP A 151 -23.53 1.82 0.04
N SER A 152 -23.17 3.11 -0.03
CA SER A 152 -22.01 3.59 -0.79
C SER A 152 -20.99 4.28 0.11
N VAL A 153 -19.74 4.25 -0.31
CA VAL A 153 -18.59 4.75 0.44
C VAL A 153 -17.78 5.67 -0.46
N CYS A 154 -17.30 6.79 0.10
CA CYS A 154 -16.40 7.67 -0.62
C CYS A 154 -14.99 7.06 -0.68
N ILE A 155 -14.54 6.71 -1.89
CA ILE A 155 -13.20 6.18 -2.18
C ILE A 155 -12.67 6.89 -3.43
N VAL A 156 -11.45 7.43 -3.35
CA VAL A 156 -10.77 8.13 -4.47
C VAL A 156 -11.71 9.10 -5.18
N ASP A 157 -12.22 10.05 -4.40
CA ASP A 157 -13.01 11.20 -4.87
C ASP A 157 -14.35 10.85 -5.54
N GLN A 158 -14.88 9.65 -5.26
CA GLN A 158 -16.15 9.15 -5.77
C GLN A 158 -16.92 8.36 -4.71
N CYS A 159 -18.25 8.47 -4.70
CA CYS A 159 -19.10 7.56 -3.93
C CYS A 159 -19.32 6.29 -4.76
N VAL A 160 -18.84 5.15 -4.25
CA VAL A 160 -18.95 3.84 -4.92
C VAL A 160 -19.78 2.91 -4.05
N SER A 161 -20.68 2.15 -4.66
CA SER A 161 -21.50 1.16 -3.95
C SER A 161 -20.63 0.05 -3.39
N GLY A 162 -20.95 -0.42 -2.18
CA GLY A 162 -20.26 -1.53 -1.53
C GLY A 162 -19.72 -1.14 -0.17
N ALA A 163 -19.17 -2.12 0.53
CA ALA A 163 -18.69 -1.96 1.89
C ALA A 163 -17.30 -1.31 1.93
N SER A 164 -17.07 -0.49 2.96
CA SER A 164 -15.81 0.23 3.15
C SER A 164 -14.65 -0.69 3.53
N ASN A 165 -13.42 -0.23 3.35
CA ASN A 165 -12.25 -1.00 3.75
C ASN A 165 -12.27 -1.37 5.26
N GLY A 166 -11.94 -2.63 5.54
CA GLY A 166 -11.98 -3.25 6.86
C GLY A 166 -13.33 -3.85 7.27
N THR A 167 -14.34 -3.81 6.41
CA THR A 167 -15.61 -4.54 6.60
C THR A 167 -15.52 -5.99 6.11
N THR A 168 -16.31 -6.90 6.66
CA THR A 168 -16.35 -8.29 6.17
C THR A 168 -16.96 -8.40 4.79
N CYS A 169 -16.41 -9.27 3.94
CA CYS A 169 -16.90 -9.53 2.58
C CYS A 169 -16.83 -11.02 2.24
N ALA A 170 -17.65 -11.51 1.33
CA ALA A 170 -17.54 -12.86 0.78
C ALA A 170 -16.86 -12.87 -0.60
N SER A 171 -16.99 -11.78 -1.35
CA SER A 171 -16.54 -11.61 -2.73
C SER A 171 -16.08 -10.18 -3.00
N ALA A 172 -15.34 -9.96 -4.08
CA ALA A 172 -14.90 -8.63 -4.51
C ALA A 172 -16.08 -7.65 -4.64
N GLN A 173 -17.22 -8.11 -5.13
CA GLN A 173 -18.41 -7.28 -5.41
C GLN A 173 -19.08 -6.73 -4.15
N ASP A 174 -18.77 -7.29 -2.97
CA ASP A 174 -19.25 -6.75 -1.70
C ASP A 174 -18.52 -5.46 -1.31
N CYS A 175 -17.40 -5.14 -1.97
CA CYS A 175 -16.48 -4.09 -1.57
C CYS A 175 -16.53 -2.91 -2.53
N ALA A 176 -16.51 -1.69 -1.98
CA ALA A 176 -16.54 -0.47 -2.80
C ALA A 176 -15.28 -0.28 -3.69
N ALA A 177 -14.20 -1.01 -3.41
CA ALA A 177 -12.99 -1.03 -4.23
C ALA A 177 -12.80 -2.35 -5.01
N ASP A 178 -13.86 -3.16 -5.15
CA ASP A 178 -13.85 -4.43 -5.88
C ASP A 178 -12.75 -5.42 -5.43
N LYS A 179 -12.35 -5.36 -4.15
CA LYS A 179 -11.34 -6.25 -3.56
C LYS A 179 -11.75 -6.74 -2.19
N CYS A 180 -11.94 -8.05 -2.09
CA CYS A 180 -12.15 -8.76 -0.85
C CYS A 180 -10.93 -9.62 -0.52
N ARG A 181 -10.13 -9.20 0.47
CA ARG A 181 -8.93 -9.94 0.87
C ARG A 181 -9.34 -11.31 1.42
N CYS A 182 -8.76 -12.35 0.82
CA CYS A 182 -9.07 -13.75 1.08
C CYS A 182 -10.52 -14.17 0.85
N GLY A 183 -11.30 -13.35 0.14
CA GLY A 183 -12.60 -13.74 -0.37
C GLY A 183 -12.49 -14.77 -1.49
N SER A 184 -13.62 -15.06 -2.13
CA SER A 184 -13.68 -16.01 -3.25
C SER A 184 -12.76 -15.68 -4.44
N ASP A 185 -12.38 -14.40 -4.59
CA ASP A 185 -11.57 -13.88 -5.70
C ASP A 185 -10.08 -13.70 -5.34
N ASP A 186 -9.64 -14.17 -4.17
CA ASP A 186 -8.27 -13.99 -3.69
C ASP A 186 -7.69 -15.29 -3.12
N THR A 187 -6.41 -15.54 -3.38
CA THR A 187 -5.74 -16.77 -2.96
C THR A 187 -4.93 -16.52 -1.70
N CYS A 188 -5.46 -16.93 -0.55
CA CYS A 188 -4.74 -16.89 0.72
C CYS A 188 -4.28 -18.30 1.14
N PRO A 189 -3.11 -18.45 1.79
CA PRO A 189 -2.53 -19.76 2.10
C PRO A 189 -3.36 -20.62 3.06
N ALA A 190 -4.32 -20.02 3.76
CA ALA A 190 -5.23 -20.68 4.67
C ALA A 190 -6.61 -20.00 4.61
N SER A 191 -7.63 -20.63 5.21
CA SER A 191 -8.94 -20.02 5.43
C SER A 191 -8.79 -18.83 6.39
N TRP A 192 -8.51 -17.65 5.86
CA TRP A 192 -8.43 -16.42 6.65
C TRP A 192 -9.85 -16.01 7.00
N THR A 193 -10.12 -15.93 8.29
CA THR A 193 -11.42 -15.49 8.82
C THR A 193 -11.18 -14.45 9.89
N PRO A 194 -11.68 -13.22 9.73
CA PRO A 194 -12.60 -12.78 8.67
C PRO A 194 -11.86 -12.35 7.40
N THR A 195 -12.47 -12.58 6.26
CA THR A 195 -12.20 -11.86 5.01
C THR A 195 -12.59 -10.40 5.16
N TYR A 196 -11.92 -9.49 4.46
CA TYR A 196 -12.24 -8.06 4.58
C TYR A 196 -12.04 -7.25 3.29
N CYS A 197 -12.88 -6.24 3.10
CA CYS A 197 -12.76 -5.30 2.00
C CYS A 197 -11.48 -4.48 2.14
N THR A 198 -10.80 -4.26 1.03
CA THR A 198 -9.60 -3.44 0.95
C THR A 198 -9.56 -2.73 -0.40
N ASN A 199 -8.64 -1.79 -0.59
CA ASN A 199 -8.29 -1.24 -1.88
C ASN A 199 -6.83 -1.57 -2.20
N SER A 200 -6.50 -1.76 -3.47
CA SER A 200 -5.10 -1.82 -3.89
C SER A 200 -4.44 -0.44 -3.75
N CYS A 201 -3.17 -0.40 -3.40
CA CYS A 201 -2.42 0.84 -3.30
C CYS A 201 -1.00 0.64 -3.86
N VAL A 202 -0.38 1.73 -4.30
CA VAL A 202 1.04 1.74 -4.71
C VAL A 202 1.87 2.54 -3.71
N ASP A 203 1.24 3.53 -3.08
CA ASP A 203 1.79 4.37 -2.03
C ASP A 203 0.68 4.76 -1.03
N GLN A 204 1.04 5.58 -0.04
CA GLN A 204 0.09 6.02 0.98
C GLN A 204 -1.02 6.92 0.44
N ALA A 205 -0.86 7.56 -0.73
CA ALA A 205 -1.90 8.40 -1.32
C ALA A 205 -3.08 7.56 -1.86
N GLY A 206 -2.85 6.27 -2.15
CA GLY A 206 -3.90 5.33 -2.53
C GLY A 206 -4.81 4.87 -1.38
N CYS A 207 -4.51 5.24 -0.13
CA CYS A 207 -5.27 4.85 1.06
C CYS A 207 -5.82 6.05 1.81
N THR A 208 -6.91 5.86 2.56
CA THR A 208 -7.46 6.95 3.40
C THR A 208 -6.53 7.29 4.56
N THR A 209 -6.76 8.43 5.21
CA THR A 209 -6.01 8.86 6.41
C THR A 209 -6.18 7.92 7.60
N SER A 210 -7.17 7.04 7.58
CA SER A 210 -7.40 6.00 8.59
C SER A 210 -6.78 4.65 8.24
N GLU A 211 -5.95 4.62 7.20
CA GLU A 211 -5.35 3.40 6.65
C GLU A 211 -3.87 3.57 6.36
N TRP A 212 -3.18 2.44 6.22
CA TRP A 212 -1.81 2.36 5.72
C TRP A 212 -1.79 1.58 4.41
N CYS A 213 -0.95 1.99 3.46
CA CYS A 213 -0.64 1.17 2.30
C CYS A 213 0.39 0.09 2.67
N MET A 214 -0.06 -1.14 2.88
CA MET A 214 0.79 -2.26 3.29
C MET A 214 1.67 -2.74 2.13
N ALA A 215 2.98 -2.79 2.35
CA ALA A 215 3.96 -3.25 1.37
C ALA A 215 4.12 -4.78 1.45
N THR A 216 3.39 -5.47 0.58
CA THR A 216 3.26 -6.93 0.55
C THR A 216 4.39 -7.65 -0.13
N ALA A 217 5.26 -6.95 -0.89
CA ALA A 217 6.51 -7.51 -1.41
C ALA A 217 7.42 -8.09 -0.30
N TYR A 218 7.15 -7.72 0.96
CA TYR A 218 7.84 -8.22 2.14
C TYR A 218 7.09 -9.36 2.84
N HIS A 219 5.97 -9.83 2.33
CA HIS A 219 5.15 -10.87 2.92
C HIS A 219 5.34 -12.19 2.17
N SER A 220 5.68 -13.25 2.89
CA SER A 220 5.89 -14.58 2.30
C SER A 220 4.60 -15.40 2.19
N ALA A 221 3.58 -15.11 3.01
CA ALA A 221 2.25 -15.75 2.97
C ALA A 221 1.33 -15.36 1.78
N GLY A 222 1.86 -15.20 0.57
CA GLY A 222 1.02 -15.13 -0.64
C GLY A 222 0.15 -13.87 -0.75
N HIS A 223 0.65 -12.73 -0.29
CA HIS A 223 0.06 -11.46 -0.73
C HIS A 223 0.56 -11.14 -2.14
N VAL A 224 -0.37 -10.94 -3.05
CA VAL A 224 -0.06 -10.72 -4.47
C VAL A 224 0.01 -9.23 -4.82
N TYR A 225 -0.52 -8.37 -3.95
CA TYR A 225 -0.59 -6.93 -4.19
C TYR A 225 -0.62 -6.11 -2.90
N ASP A 226 -0.05 -4.91 -2.99
CA ASP A 226 -0.06 -3.90 -1.95
C ASP A 226 -1.48 -3.37 -1.76
N HIS A 227 -1.92 -3.24 -0.51
CA HIS A 227 -3.32 -2.94 -0.21
C HIS A 227 -3.48 -2.13 1.07
N CYS A 228 -4.60 -1.43 1.18
CA CYS A 228 -4.94 -0.60 2.31
C CYS A 228 -5.38 -1.45 3.52
N VAL A 229 -4.71 -1.26 4.64
CA VAL A 229 -5.06 -1.88 5.93
C VAL A 229 -5.43 -0.80 6.93
N ARG A 230 -6.45 -1.06 7.76
CA ARG A 230 -6.90 -0.10 8.78
C ARG A 230 -5.79 0.16 9.80
N ARG A 231 -5.58 1.44 10.14
CA ARG A 231 -4.72 1.84 11.26
C ARG A 231 -5.30 1.33 12.57
N CYS A 232 -4.43 1.04 13.53
CA CYS A 232 -4.85 0.74 14.90
C CYS A 232 -3.83 1.30 15.88
N ASP A 233 -4.32 1.88 16.97
CA ASP A 233 -3.47 2.33 18.08
C ASP A 233 -3.41 1.28 19.20
N GLN A 234 -4.46 0.45 19.33
CA GLN A 234 -4.56 -0.57 20.39
C GLN A 234 -5.40 -1.80 19.98
N ALA A 235 -6.50 -1.60 19.27
CA ALA A 235 -7.43 -2.68 18.93
C ALA A 235 -8.02 -2.53 17.53
N CYS A 236 -8.40 -3.67 16.97
CA CYS A 236 -9.09 -3.76 15.69
C CYS A 236 -10.59 -3.95 15.92
N THR A 237 -11.40 -3.18 15.19
CA THR A 237 -12.86 -3.25 15.29
C THR A 237 -13.40 -4.59 14.79
N LEU A 238 -12.74 -5.18 13.79
CA LEU A 238 -13.16 -6.42 13.18
C LEU A 238 -12.61 -7.64 13.95
N ALA A 239 -13.51 -8.48 14.46
CA ALA A 239 -13.15 -9.68 15.21
C ALA A 239 -12.33 -10.65 14.37
N GLY A 240 -11.19 -11.12 14.91
CA GLY A 240 -10.24 -11.98 14.19
C GLY A 240 -9.08 -11.20 13.54
N LEU A 241 -9.16 -9.87 13.52
CA LEU A 241 -7.99 -9.02 13.30
C LEU A 241 -7.32 -8.64 14.61
N GLU A 242 -6.02 -8.38 14.56
CA GLU A 242 -5.20 -7.93 15.67
C GLU A 242 -4.27 -6.80 15.21
N CYS A 243 -3.96 -5.89 16.13
CA CYS A 243 -3.09 -4.76 15.86
C CYS A 243 -1.62 -5.22 15.87
N LYS A 244 -0.96 -5.20 14.72
CA LYS A 244 0.43 -5.67 14.56
C LYS A 244 1.26 -4.67 13.76
N HIS A 245 2.59 -4.76 13.90
CA HIS A 245 3.50 -3.95 13.10
C HIS A 245 3.60 -4.53 11.69
N VAL A 246 3.26 -3.72 10.69
CA VAL A 246 3.32 -4.09 9.27
C VAL A 246 4.26 -3.15 8.51
N PRO A 247 4.90 -3.63 7.44
CA PRO A 247 5.65 -2.78 6.53
C PRO A 247 4.67 -1.96 5.68
N ILE A 248 4.95 -0.67 5.55
CA ILE A 248 4.10 0.27 4.79
C ILE A 248 4.93 1.08 3.80
N HIS A 249 4.29 1.57 2.75
CA HIS A 249 4.87 2.61 1.91
C HIS A 249 4.76 3.97 2.62
N ALA A 250 5.90 4.58 2.93
CA ALA A 250 6.00 5.88 3.58
C ALA A 250 7.05 6.73 2.85
N ASP A 251 6.60 7.78 2.15
CA ASP A 251 7.44 8.77 1.48
C ASP A 251 8.52 8.17 0.56
N GLY A 252 8.15 7.16 -0.24
CA GLY A 252 9.05 6.47 -1.16
C GLY A 252 10.01 5.47 -0.49
N ALA A 253 9.87 5.23 0.81
CA ALA A 253 10.59 4.22 1.56
C ALA A 253 9.64 3.25 2.27
N ILE A 254 10.20 2.18 2.84
CA ILE A 254 9.44 1.25 3.69
C ILE A 254 9.52 1.72 5.14
N GLY A 255 8.38 2.13 5.66
CA GLY A 255 8.15 2.40 7.08
C GLY A 255 7.53 1.20 7.79
N TRP A 256 7.38 1.32 9.11
CA TRP A 256 6.67 0.35 9.94
C TRP A 256 5.63 1.06 10.78
N GLN A 257 4.40 0.58 10.72
CA GLN A 257 3.29 1.15 11.47
C GLN A 257 2.40 0.05 12.01
N GLN A 258 1.53 0.41 12.96
CA GLN A 258 0.53 -0.49 13.48
C GLN A 258 -0.71 -0.51 12.59
N ALA A 259 -1.13 -1.71 12.20
CA ALA A 259 -2.32 -1.93 11.40
C ALA A 259 -3.06 -3.20 11.81
N CYS A 260 -4.34 -3.24 11.45
CA CYS A 260 -5.20 -4.39 11.63
C CYS A 260 -4.94 -5.43 10.56
N VAL A 261 -4.41 -6.57 10.98
CA VAL A 261 -4.16 -7.75 10.14
C VAL A 261 -4.70 -9.00 10.82
N GLN A 262 -4.71 -10.13 10.11
CA GLN A 262 -5.19 -11.39 10.68
C GLN A 262 -4.44 -11.75 11.97
N LYS A 263 -5.19 -12.20 12.98
CA LYS A 263 -4.63 -12.63 14.26
C LYS A 263 -3.65 -13.80 14.13
N SER A 264 -3.82 -14.64 13.11
CA SER A 264 -2.91 -15.77 12.82
C SER A 264 -1.55 -15.33 12.29
N LEU A 265 -1.43 -14.09 11.79
CA LEU A 265 -0.14 -13.54 11.39
C LEU A 265 0.65 -13.14 12.64
N ILE A 266 1.96 -13.17 12.52
CA ILE A 266 2.90 -13.06 13.62
C ILE A 266 3.86 -11.91 13.29
N SER A 267 4.11 -11.03 14.25
CA SER A 267 4.96 -9.85 14.05
C SER A 267 6.44 -10.21 13.97
N VAL A 268 7.25 -9.34 13.36
CA VAL A 268 8.71 -9.38 13.54
C VAL A 268 9.00 -9.41 15.03
N GLY A 269 9.79 -10.39 15.46
CA GLY A 269 10.07 -10.58 16.87
C GLY A 269 9.41 -11.81 17.49
N GLU A 270 8.35 -12.35 16.92
CA GLU A 270 7.57 -13.41 17.55
C GLU A 270 7.98 -14.82 17.04
N PRO A 271 7.69 -15.89 17.81
CA PRO A 271 8.01 -17.25 17.38
C PRO A 271 7.15 -17.69 16.19
N CYS A 272 7.73 -18.43 15.25
CA CYS A 272 7.05 -18.93 14.06
C CYS A 272 7.48 -20.37 13.74
N THR A 273 6.68 -21.07 12.92
CA THR A 273 7.02 -22.40 12.39
C THR A 273 7.18 -22.43 10.87
N SER A 274 6.68 -21.41 10.18
CA SER A 274 6.81 -21.26 8.74
C SER A 274 6.79 -19.79 8.33
N ASP A 275 7.31 -19.50 7.14
CA ASP A 275 7.29 -18.16 6.56
C ASP A 275 5.85 -17.61 6.43
N ALA A 276 4.87 -18.48 6.15
CA ALA A 276 3.48 -18.09 5.96
C ALA A 276 2.81 -17.50 7.23
N GLU A 277 3.40 -17.67 8.40
CA GLU A 277 2.91 -17.07 9.65
C GLU A 277 3.40 -15.63 9.82
N CYS A 278 4.50 -15.24 9.17
CA CYS A 278 5.09 -13.93 9.34
C CYS A 278 4.29 -12.84 8.62
N VAL A 279 3.85 -11.81 9.35
CA VAL A 279 3.24 -10.59 8.79
C VAL A 279 4.20 -9.88 7.83
N ALA A 280 5.50 -10.08 8.03
CA ALA A 280 6.54 -9.64 7.14
C ALA A 280 7.81 -10.47 7.35
N GLY A 281 8.47 -10.79 6.25
CA GLY A 281 9.77 -11.43 6.20
C GLY A 281 9.71 -12.95 6.15
N THR A 282 10.64 -13.55 6.88
CA THR A 282 10.99 -14.97 6.84
C THR A 282 11.04 -15.50 8.27
N CYS A 283 10.57 -16.72 8.44
CA CYS A 283 10.73 -17.47 9.66
C CYS A 283 12.15 -18.04 9.73
N LEU A 284 13.01 -17.43 10.56
CA LEU A 284 14.37 -17.90 10.79
C LEU A 284 14.37 -19.16 11.64
N LEU A 285 14.11 -20.29 10.99
CA LEU A 285 14.19 -21.62 11.61
C LEU A 285 15.60 -21.88 12.15
N GLY A 286 15.66 -22.43 13.36
CA GLY A 286 16.90 -22.82 14.03
C GLY A 286 17.77 -21.66 14.55
N TYR A 287 17.34 -20.40 14.42
CA TYR A 287 18.05 -19.28 15.04
C TYR A 287 17.91 -19.33 16.58
N PHE A 288 16.68 -19.52 17.03
CA PHE A 288 16.35 -19.94 18.39
C PHE A 288 15.98 -21.44 18.37
N ASN A 289 15.66 -22.01 19.53
CA ASN A 289 15.08 -23.36 19.61
C ASN A 289 13.73 -23.45 18.89
N THR A 290 13.07 -22.31 18.69
CA THR A 290 11.90 -22.16 17.81
C THR A 290 12.26 -21.28 16.60
N GLY A 291 11.45 -21.29 15.55
CA GLY A 291 11.56 -20.27 14.50
C GLY A 291 11.36 -18.87 15.08
N TYR A 292 11.93 -17.89 14.38
CA TYR A 292 11.89 -16.48 14.75
C TYR A 292 11.46 -15.64 13.54
N CYS A 293 10.34 -14.94 13.65
CA CYS A 293 9.88 -14.10 12.57
C CYS A 293 10.77 -12.86 12.46
N SER A 294 11.44 -12.70 11.32
CA SER A 294 12.37 -11.61 11.08
C SER A 294 12.37 -11.20 9.61
N ARG A 295 13.00 -10.08 9.28
CA ARG A 295 13.11 -9.56 7.93
C ARG A 295 14.55 -9.15 7.64
N ARG A 296 15.00 -9.42 6.42
CA ARG A 296 16.21 -8.82 5.86
C ARG A 296 16.07 -7.30 5.79
N CYS A 297 17.06 -6.61 6.31
CA CYS A 297 16.98 -5.16 6.55
C CYS A 297 18.14 -4.39 5.93
N GLU A 298 18.89 -5.01 5.01
CA GLU A 298 19.95 -4.32 4.25
C GLU A 298 19.37 -3.23 3.32
N THR A 299 18.16 -3.43 2.81
CA THR A 299 17.49 -2.51 1.88
C THR A 299 16.30 -1.78 2.49
N GLY A 300 16.15 -1.79 3.82
CA GLY A 300 15.00 -1.17 4.48
C GLY A 300 15.14 -1.03 5.99
N SER A 301 14.13 -0.45 6.64
CA SER A 301 14.12 -0.25 8.08
C SER A 301 13.58 -1.48 8.84
N CYS A 302 13.82 -1.52 10.16
CA CYS A 302 13.13 -2.44 11.07
C CYS A 302 12.00 -1.70 11.81
N PRO A 303 11.04 -2.44 12.41
CA PRO A 303 10.08 -1.84 13.34
C PRO A 303 10.79 -1.04 14.44
N SER A 304 10.11 -0.06 15.03
CA SER A 304 10.69 0.84 16.05
C SER A 304 11.19 0.11 17.31
N ASN A 305 10.65 -1.08 17.61
CA ASN A 305 11.10 -1.95 18.69
C ASN A 305 12.12 -3.01 18.25
N ALA A 306 12.77 -2.82 17.10
CA ALA A 306 13.76 -3.73 16.54
C ALA A 306 14.93 -2.96 15.91
N ALA A 307 16.08 -3.62 15.82
CA ALA A 307 17.27 -3.09 15.15
C ALA A 307 17.75 -4.05 14.06
N CYS A 308 18.33 -3.49 13.00
CA CYS A 308 18.91 -4.25 11.90
C CYS A 308 20.31 -4.73 12.29
N VAL A 309 20.47 -6.02 12.59
CA VAL A 309 21.72 -6.58 13.14
C VAL A 309 22.11 -7.87 12.45
N GLU A 310 23.38 -8.24 12.53
CA GLU A 310 23.86 -9.51 12.01
C GLU A 310 23.42 -10.68 12.92
N LEU A 311 22.40 -11.42 12.46
CA LEU A 311 21.93 -12.64 13.13
C LEU A 311 22.56 -13.91 12.55
N ARG A 312 22.97 -13.88 11.28
CA ARG A 312 23.74 -14.94 10.61
C ARG A 312 24.94 -14.30 9.92
N THR A 313 26.02 -15.04 9.78
CA THR A 313 27.26 -14.50 9.20
C THR A 313 27.01 -13.91 7.81
N GLY A 314 27.22 -12.60 7.67
CA GLY A 314 27.01 -11.85 6.43
C GLY A 314 25.56 -11.48 6.11
N GLU A 315 24.59 -11.79 6.98
CA GLU A 315 23.17 -11.48 6.77
C GLU A 315 22.61 -10.62 7.90
N TYR A 316 21.93 -9.53 7.53
CA TYR A 316 21.35 -8.59 8.48
C TYR A 316 19.85 -8.75 8.56
N TRP A 317 19.37 -8.90 9.80
CA TRP A 317 18.00 -9.24 10.10
C TRP A 317 17.47 -8.36 11.23
N CYS A 318 16.17 -8.06 11.22
CA CYS A 318 15.54 -7.32 12.30
C CYS A 318 15.47 -8.17 13.57
N SER A 319 16.08 -7.68 14.66
CA SER A 319 15.96 -8.28 15.99
C SER A 319 15.35 -7.31 17.00
N LEU A 320 14.46 -7.81 17.87
CA LEU A 320 13.84 -7.01 18.91
C LEU A 320 14.90 -6.36 19.82
N THR A 321 14.72 -5.08 20.14
CA THR A 321 15.55 -4.38 21.11
C THR A 321 15.22 -4.82 22.54
N CYS A 322 16.23 -4.86 23.40
CA CYS A 322 16.04 -5.07 24.83
C CYS A 322 15.79 -3.73 25.51
N GLY A 323 14.57 -3.51 25.98
CA GLY A 323 14.14 -2.20 26.48
C GLY A 323 14.09 -1.17 25.35
N ASP A 324 14.78 -0.06 25.52
CA ASP A 324 14.97 0.97 24.50
C ASP A 324 16.15 0.67 23.53
N GLY A 325 16.83 -0.46 23.71
CA GLY A 325 18.02 -0.83 22.94
C GLY A 325 19.31 -0.13 23.40
N ALA A 326 19.27 0.69 24.46
CA ALA A 326 20.45 1.38 24.97
C ALA A 326 21.46 0.40 25.61
N LEU A 327 22.75 0.71 25.49
CA LEU A 327 23.84 -0.13 26.01
C LEU A 327 23.78 -0.33 27.53
N GLY A 328 23.28 0.66 28.26
CA GLY A 328 23.13 0.61 29.72
C GLY A 328 21.83 0.00 30.21
N GLY A 329 20.84 -0.25 29.34
CA GLY A 329 19.52 -0.74 29.75
C GLY A 329 19.59 -2.18 30.26
N SER A 330 19.00 -2.50 31.42
CA SER A 330 18.99 -3.84 32.01
C SER A 330 17.74 -4.67 31.67
N ALA A 331 16.87 -4.13 30.80
CA ALA A 331 15.64 -4.80 30.42
C ALA A 331 15.93 -6.18 29.79
N PRO A 332 15.19 -7.23 30.17
CA PRO A 332 15.31 -8.53 29.54
C PRO A 332 14.82 -8.46 28.10
N CYS A 333 15.18 -9.48 27.31
CA CYS A 333 14.65 -9.61 25.96
C CYS A 333 13.13 -9.81 26.06
N PRO A 334 12.30 -9.10 25.26
CA PRO A 334 10.84 -9.28 25.27
C PRO A 334 10.38 -10.71 24.96
N LEU A 335 11.26 -11.54 24.38
CA LEU A 335 11.00 -12.96 24.14
C LEU A 335 11.26 -13.88 25.34
N ASN A 336 11.80 -13.34 26.42
CA ASN A 336 12.17 -14.05 27.63
C ASN A 336 11.11 -13.87 28.74
N VAL A 337 9.82 -14.00 28.41
CA VAL A 337 8.71 -13.75 29.33
C VAL A 337 7.83 -15.00 29.46
N PRO A 338 7.60 -15.56 30.67
CA PRO A 338 8.49 -15.66 31.83
C PRO A 338 9.22 -17.03 31.86
N ASP A 339 10.56 -17.02 31.83
CA ASP A 339 11.48 -18.13 32.14
C ASP A 339 11.39 -19.45 31.33
N GLN A 340 10.64 -19.52 30.23
CA GLN A 340 10.58 -20.75 29.42
C GLN A 340 11.62 -20.81 28.29
N ARG A 341 12.33 -19.72 28.00
CA ARG A 341 13.26 -19.62 26.86
C ARG A 341 14.69 -19.27 27.30
N PHE A 342 15.44 -20.31 27.66
CA PHE A 342 16.88 -20.20 28.01
C PHE A 342 17.79 -20.00 26.78
N ASP A 343 17.24 -20.06 25.59
CA ASP A 343 17.92 -19.90 24.30
C ASP A 343 17.99 -18.45 23.83
N VAL A 344 17.38 -17.51 24.56
CA VAL A 344 17.35 -16.09 24.20
C VAL A 344 18.00 -15.24 25.29
N THR A 345 18.89 -14.33 24.91
CA THR A 345 19.50 -13.35 25.81
C THR A 345 19.66 -11.99 25.13
N CYS A 346 19.94 -10.96 25.92
CA CYS A 346 20.25 -9.63 25.38
C CYS A 346 21.75 -9.52 25.11
N LYS A 347 22.15 -9.34 23.84
CA LYS A 347 23.53 -9.07 23.44
C LYS A 347 23.66 -7.69 22.80
N THR A 348 24.79 -7.04 23.01
CA THR A 348 25.16 -5.85 22.25
C THR A 348 25.60 -6.28 20.86
N LYS A 349 24.98 -5.75 19.82
CA LYS A 349 25.26 -6.05 18.41
C LYS A 349 25.51 -4.74 17.64
N ALA A 350 26.40 -4.81 16.65
CA ALA A 350 26.56 -3.74 15.68
C ALA A 350 25.29 -3.62 14.84
N VAL A 351 24.81 -2.39 14.64
CA VAL A 351 23.63 -2.10 13.82
C VAL A 351 24.09 -1.82 12.39
N HIS A 352 23.37 -2.36 11.41
CA HIS A 352 23.61 -2.07 9.99
C HIS A 352 23.45 -0.56 9.74
N GLY A 353 24.40 0.05 9.04
CA GLY A 353 24.45 1.52 8.87
C GLY A 353 25.15 2.28 10.00
N GLY A 354 25.56 1.60 11.09
CA GLY A 354 26.40 2.17 12.14
C GLY A 354 25.77 2.13 13.54
N GLY A 355 26.61 2.30 14.55
CA GLY A 355 26.21 2.24 15.96
C GLY A 355 26.11 0.83 16.52
N VAL A 356 25.58 0.73 17.74
CA VAL A 356 25.39 -0.52 18.48
C VAL A 356 24.06 -0.46 19.24
N SER A 357 23.40 -1.60 19.36
CA SER A 357 22.14 -1.73 20.11
C SER A 357 22.13 -3.02 20.92
N ARG A 358 21.43 -3.00 22.05
CA ARG A 358 21.10 -4.23 22.80
C ARG A 358 19.87 -4.88 22.18
N VAL A 359 20.05 -6.08 21.65
CA VAL A 359 19.00 -6.84 20.97
C VAL A 359 18.88 -8.24 21.53
N CYS A 360 17.71 -8.84 21.33
CA CYS A 360 17.50 -10.26 21.51
C CYS A 360 18.43 -11.05 20.59
N SER A 361 19.14 -12.03 21.13
CA SER A 361 20.07 -12.86 20.37
C SER A 361 20.09 -14.27 20.96
N SER A 362 20.38 -15.24 20.10
CA SER A 362 20.54 -16.64 20.52
C SER A 362 21.69 -16.75 21.52
N THR A 363 21.55 -17.62 22.53
CA THR A 363 22.61 -17.91 23.50
C THR A 363 23.71 -18.78 22.90
N ASN A 364 23.38 -19.60 21.90
CA ASN A 364 24.29 -20.48 21.18
C ASN A 364 25.27 -19.76 20.26
#